data_AF-A0A1G1ZK78-F1
#
_entry.id   AF-A0A1G1ZK78-F1
#
_cell.length_a   1.000
_cell.length_b   1.000
_cell.length_c   1.000
_cell.angle_alpha   90.00
_cell.angle_beta   90.00
_cell.angle_gamma   90.00
#
_symmetry.space_group_name_H-M   'P 1'
#
loop_
_entity.id
_entity.type
_entity.pdbx_description
1 polymer ?
#
loop_
_entity_poly.entity_id
_entity_poly.type
_entity_poly.pdbx_seq_one_letter_code
_entity_poly.pdbx_strand_id
1 'polypeptide(L)'
;AGGKFGGESYKVSGGLHGVGVSVVCALSAWMRAEVHRDGGIYEQEYKRGKPQYKVRKIGKSNTTGTKVIFEPDAEVFKTIEFDRKRILDHLRQQAFLTKGIRIEAIDQRNEKERNYYAFQFDGGLLSFIRYLSRNDKPLQEVPFYVNKTSEGVEVEATFLYKNEPETQELSFANNIYTPDGGMHLTGFRSALTRSLNNYATENDYIKKTEDNLTGDDVRDGLIAIVSVKIREPQFEGQTKARLGNPEARTGTETVIGEALKDFLERNGADARRIMEQCLLAAKARKAAKAAKETVLRKGVLEGLTLPGKLADCSSRNPEESELFIVEGDSAGGSAKQGRDRRTQAILPLKGKILNVEKAHIDKMLINKEIKALVIAVGTAIAESFDITKLRYHKVVLMTDADVDGSHIRTLLLTLFYRHLPQVIENGHLYIAQPPLYRAQKGKEVTYIYKEEEKDKLPKEGMNIQRYKGLGEMNPEQLWETTMNPANRVLRKVVVEDAAEADRLFDILLGEEVEPRKNFIQSRAQFVKNLDI
;
A
#
# COMPACT_ATOMS: atom_id res chain seq x y z
N ALA A 1 9.93 33.76 8.67
CA ALA A 1 11.07 33.35 9.51
C ALA A 1 10.55 33.06 10.92
N GLY A 2 10.81 31.88 11.48
CA GLY A 2 10.29 31.46 12.79
C GLY A 2 11.41 31.09 13.76
N GLY A 3 11.16 31.20 15.07
CA GLY A 3 12.14 30.94 16.14
C GLY A 3 12.55 29.48 16.33
N LYS A 4 12.40 28.64 15.29
CA LYS A 4 12.84 27.24 15.28
C LYS A 4 14.30 27.10 14.82
N PHE A 5 14.90 28.20 14.39
CA PHE A 5 16.34 28.30 14.12
C PHE A 5 17.09 28.75 15.38
N GLY A 6 18.26 28.16 15.66
CA GLY A 6 19.15 28.61 16.74
C GLY A 6 19.04 27.86 18.07
N GLY A 7 18.15 26.87 18.20
CA GLY A 7 18.20 25.87 19.28
C GLY A 7 17.94 26.36 20.72
N GLU A 8 17.71 27.65 20.96
CA GLU A 8 17.45 28.21 22.29
C GLU A 8 15.96 28.20 22.68
N SER A 9 15.05 28.39 21.71
CA SER A 9 13.60 28.44 21.99
C SER A 9 12.91 27.07 21.96
N TYR A 10 13.45 26.09 21.22
CA TYR A 10 12.90 24.73 21.11
C TYR A 10 14.02 23.70 21.25
N LYS A 11 14.00 22.93 22.35
CA LYS A 11 14.98 21.87 22.61
C LYS A 11 14.88 20.69 21.64
N VAL A 12 13.65 20.32 21.27
CA VAL A 12 13.32 19.30 20.26
C VAL A 12 12.07 19.76 19.51
N SER A 13 12.10 19.74 18.18
CA SER A 13 10.90 20.00 17.37
C SER A 13 10.98 19.32 16.00
N GLY A 14 9.83 18.89 15.47
CA GLY A 14 9.80 18.25 14.13
C GLY A 14 9.86 19.25 12.96
N GLY A 15 9.54 20.52 13.19
CA GLY A 15 9.50 21.53 12.13
C GLY A 15 10.75 22.40 12.12
N LEU A 16 11.69 22.20 11.20
CA LEU A 16 12.90 23.03 11.15
C LEU A 16 12.80 24.22 10.18
N HIS A 17 12.04 24.09 9.11
CA HIS A 17 12.10 25.04 8.00
C HIS A 17 11.37 26.38 8.24
N GLY A 18 10.56 26.51 9.29
CA GLY A 18 9.87 27.77 9.62
C GLY A 18 8.87 28.30 8.58
N VAL A 19 8.61 27.55 7.50
CA VAL A 19 7.72 27.96 6.39
C VAL A 19 6.32 27.34 6.42
N GLY A 20 6.06 26.37 7.31
CA GLY A 20 4.80 25.62 7.31
C GLY A 20 3.57 26.51 7.43
N VAL A 21 3.51 27.35 8.47
CA VAL A 21 2.38 28.26 8.70
C VAL A 21 2.25 29.34 7.63
N SER A 22 3.36 29.79 7.03
CA SER A 22 3.30 30.74 5.92
C SER A 22 2.73 30.14 4.65
N VAL A 23 2.98 28.84 4.38
CA VAL A 23 2.34 28.13 3.27
C VAL A 23 0.84 28.01 3.51
N VAL A 24 0.42 27.62 4.72
CA VAL A 24 -1.01 27.61 5.09
C VAL A 24 -1.63 28.99 4.86
N CYS A 25 -0.99 30.06 5.32
CA CYS A 25 -1.47 31.43 5.14
C CYS A 25 -1.59 31.84 3.66
N ALA A 26 -0.61 31.45 2.83
CA ALA A 26 -0.59 31.76 1.40
C ALA A 26 -1.67 31.01 0.62
N LEU A 27 -1.94 29.74 0.97
CA LEU A 27 -2.90 28.86 0.30
C LEU A 27 -4.32 28.93 0.88
N SER A 28 -4.58 29.88 1.78
CA SER A 28 -5.90 30.10 2.37
C SER A 28 -6.58 31.30 1.72
N ALA A 29 -7.89 31.19 1.46
CA ALA A 29 -8.72 32.32 1.04
C ALA A 29 -8.65 33.43 2.10
N TRP A 30 -8.81 33.05 3.37
CA TRP A 30 -8.51 33.88 4.52
C TRP A 30 -7.93 33.06 5.68
N MET A 31 -7.17 33.73 6.55
CA MET A 31 -6.62 33.16 7.78
C MET A 31 -6.66 34.23 8.88
N ARG A 32 -6.95 33.81 10.13
CA ARG A 32 -6.85 34.64 11.33
C ARG A 32 -5.96 33.95 12.36
N ALA A 33 -4.99 34.69 12.89
CA ALA A 33 -4.19 34.28 14.03
C ALA A 33 -4.57 35.13 15.24
N GLU A 34 -4.90 34.48 16.35
CA GLU A 34 -5.24 35.10 17.63
C GLU A 34 -4.28 34.57 18.70
N VAL A 35 -3.56 35.46 19.38
CA VAL A 35 -2.49 35.14 20.33
C VAL A 35 -2.83 35.73 21.70
N HIS A 36 -2.89 34.86 22.70
CA HIS A 36 -3.05 35.21 24.11
C HIS A 36 -1.67 35.24 24.76
N ARG A 37 -1.19 36.44 25.12
CA ARG A 37 0.14 36.63 25.73
C ARG A 37 0.19 37.95 26.50
N ASP A 38 1.03 38.03 27.53
CA ASP A 38 1.31 39.28 28.26
C ASP A 38 0.05 40.06 28.70
N GLY A 39 -0.96 39.33 29.17
CA GLY A 39 -2.23 39.90 29.64
C GLY A 39 -3.17 40.41 28.54
N GLY A 40 -2.87 40.16 27.26
CA GLY A 40 -3.63 40.64 26.11
C GLY A 40 -4.03 39.55 25.12
N ILE A 41 -5.10 39.83 24.37
CA ILE A 41 -5.47 39.08 23.17
C ILE A 41 -5.06 39.94 21.97
N TYR A 42 -4.23 39.40 21.09
CA TYR A 42 -3.75 40.05 19.89
C TYR A 42 -4.25 39.31 18.66
N GLU A 43 -4.63 40.02 17.61
CA GLU A 43 -5.06 39.38 16.37
C GLU A 43 -4.41 40.00 15.12
N GLN A 44 -4.34 39.19 14.06
CA GLN A 44 -4.10 39.64 12.70
C GLN A 44 -4.83 38.73 11.70
N GLU A 45 -5.44 39.34 10.69
CA GLU A 45 -6.10 38.65 9.58
C GLU A 45 -5.29 38.78 8.29
N TYR A 46 -5.39 37.74 7.48
CA TYR A 46 -4.71 37.61 6.19
C TYR A 46 -5.70 37.17 5.12
N LYS A 47 -5.52 37.67 3.90
CA LYS A 47 -6.24 37.23 2.69
C LYS A 47 -5.21 36.79 1.65
N ARG A 48 -5.20 35.51 1.27
CA ARG A 48 -4.20 34.92 0.35
C ARG A 48 -2.76 35.32 0.71
N GLY A 49 -2.39 35.12 1.97
CA GLY A 49 -1.07 35.46 2.51
C GLY A 49 -0.82 36.94 2.85
N LYS A 50 -1.69 37.87 2.43
CA LYS A 50 -1.47 39.32 2.64
C LYS A 50 -2.14 39.80 3.94
N PRO A 51 -1.40 40.44 4.87
CA PRO A 51 -2.00 40.99 6.09
C PRO A 51 -2.96 42.12 5.76
N GLN A 52 -4.13 42.11 6.39
CA GLN A 52 -5.18 43.14 6.18
C GLN A 52 -4.95 44.40 7.02
N TYR A 53 -4.27 44.25 8.15
CA TYR A 53 -3.91 45.33 9.07
C TYR A 53 -2.72 44.91 9.95
N LYS A 54 -2.11 45.85 10.66
CA LYS A 54 -1.06 45.57 11.66
C LYS A 54 -1.65 44.84 12.87
N VAL A 55 -0.87 43.99 13.53
CA VAL A 55 -1.27 43.29 14.76
C VAL A 55 -1.89 44.28 15.76
N ARG A 56 -3.09 43.97 16.25
CA ARG A 56 -3.83 44.83 17.20
C ARG A 56 -4.24 44.06 18.45
N LYS A 57 -4.31 44.75 19.58
CA LYS A 57 -4.85 44.21 20.82
C LYS A 57 -6.37 44.34 20.79
N ILE A 58 -7.08 43.22 20.92
CA ILE A 58 -8.55 43.15 20.88
C ILE A 58 -9.18 42.93 22.25
N GLY A 59 -8.39 42.58 23.26
CA GLY A 59 -8.91 42.33 24.60
C GLY A 59 -7.83 42.10 25.65
N LYS A 60 -8.29 41.89 26.89
CA LYS A 60 -7.47 41.38 28.00
C LYS A 60 -7.55 39.85 28.02
N SER A 61 -6.47 39.20 28.44
CA SER A 61 -6.45 37.75 28.63
C SER A 61 -5.80 37.37 29.95
N ASN A 62 -6.33 36.33 30.59
CA ASN A 62 -5.72 35.71 31.78
C ASN A 62 -5.08 34.35 31.45
N THR A 63 -5.05 33.98 30.17
CA THR A 63 -4.49 32.70 29.70
C THR A 63 -3.41 32.95 28.66
N THR A 64 -2.67 31.90 28.29
CA THR A 64 -1.69 31.92 27.21
C THR A 64 -2.03 30.87 26.16
N GLY A 65 -1.85 31.19 24.88
CA GLY A 65 -2.14 30.26 23.80
C GLY A 65 -2.25 30.95 22.45
N THR A 66 -2.41 30.14 21.40
CA THR A 66 -2.57 30.63 20.03
C THR A 66 -3.70 29.87 19.36
N LYS A 67 -4.61 30.61 18.73
CA LYS A 67 -5.68 30.07 17.91
C LYS A 67 -5.42 30.46 16.45
N VAL A 68 -5.46 29.47 15.57
CA VAL A 68 -5.32 29.66 14.13
C VAL A 68 -6.59 29.16 13.47
N ILE A 69 -7.20 30.02 12.67
CA ILE A 69 -8.41 29.72 11.90
C ILE A 69 -8.10 30.04 10.45
N PHE A 70 -8.45 29.16 9.54
CA PHE A 70 -8.21 29.38 8.12
C PHE A 70 -9.24 28.65 7.27
N GLU A 71 -9.42 29.14 6.05
CA GLU A 71 -10.24 28.51 5.01
C GLU A 71 -9.37 28.25 3.78
N PRO A 72 -9.24 27.00 3.31
CA PRO A 72 -8.49 26.68 2.10
C PRO A 72 -9.02 27.44 0.88
N ASP A 73 -8.13 27.89 -0.01
CA ASP A 73 -8.55 28.60 -1.22
C ASP A 73 -9.08 27.65 -2.30
N ALA A 74 -10.36 27.79 -2.64
CA ALA A 74 -11.02 27.01 -3.69
C ALA A 74 -10.49 27.29 -5.11
N GLU A 75 -9.76 28.41 -5.32
CA GLU A 75 -9.06 28.65 -6.59
C GLU A 75 -7.79 27.79 -6.73
N VAL A 76 -7.23 27.32 -5.61
CA VAL A 76 -6.00 26.51 -5.59
C VAL A 76 -6.33 25.01 -5.46
N PHE A 77 -7.28 24.66 -4.59
CA PHE A 77 -7.63 23.28 -4.30
C PHE A 77 -8.94 22.87 -4.97
N LYS A 78 -8.92 21.74 -5.68
CA LYS A 78 -10.13 21.13 -6.27
C LYS A 78 -11.14 20.65 -5.23
N THR A 79 -10.64 20.21 -4.07
CA THR A 79 -11.43 19.70 -2.95
C THR A 79 -10.95 20.38 -1.69
N ILE A 80 -11.85 21.10 -1.01
CA ILE A 80 -11.57 21.83 0.24
C ILE A 80 -12.21 21.17 1.46
N GLU A 81 -12.95 20.08 1.24
CA GLU A 81 -13.63 19.33 2.28
C GLU A 81 -12.63 18.50 3.08
N PHE A 82 -12.64 18.69 4.40
CA PHE A 82 -11.75 17.97 5.29
C PHE A 82 -12.24 16.53 5.55
N ASP A 83 -11.35 15.56 5.34
CA ASP A 83 -11.61 14.17 5.71
C ASP A 83 -11.52 13.99 7.24
N ARG A 84 -12.66 13.65 7.85
CA ARG A 84 -12.78 13.46 9.30
C ARG A 84 -11.89 12.33 9.80
N LYS A 85 -11.88 11.19 9.10
CA LYS A 85 -11.18 9.99 9.54
C LYS A 85 -9.67 10.26 9.58
N ARG A 86 -9.12 10.86 8.51
CA ARG A 86 -7.72 11.24 8.40
C ARG A 86 -7.28 12.19 9.50
N ILE A 87 -8.10 13.21 9.82
CA ILE A 87 -7.81 14.14 10.91
C ILE A 87 -7.82 13.41 12.25
N LEU A 88 -8.87 12.65 12.56
CA LEU A 88 -8.98 11.95 13.84
C LEU A 88 -7.88 10.90 14.02
N ASP A 89 -7.51 10.18 12.97
CA ASP A 89 -6.42 9.21 13.02
C ASP A 89 -5.09 9.91 13.29
N HIS A 90 -4.81 11.04 12.64
CA HIS A 90 -3.61 11.85 12.90
C HIS A 90 -3.58 12.41 14.32
N LEU A 91 -4.68 12.99 14.80
CA LEU A 91 -4.78 13.55 16.15
C LEU A 91 -4.62 12.48 17.23
N ARG A 92 -5.23 11.29 17.03
CA ARG A 92 -5.07 10.15 17.93
C ARG A 92 -3.61 9.69 18.00
N GLN A 93 -2.93 9.61 16.86
CA GLN A 93 -1.49 9.30 16.81
C GLN A 93 -0.66 10.32 17.61
N GLN A 94 -0.92 11.62 17.44
CA GLN A 94 -0.19 12.65 18.20
C GLN A 94 -0.40 12.55 19.72
N ALA A 95 -1.61 12.18 20.15
CA ALA A 95 -1.93 11.96 21.55
C ALA A 95 -1.19 10.74 22.13
N PHE A 96 -1.00 9.67 21.35
CA PHE A 96 -0.17 8.54 21.78
C PHE A 96 1.32 8.89 21.90
N LEU A 97 1.84 9.72 20.99
CA LEU A 97 3.25 10.10 20.95
C LEU A 97 3.64 11.16 22.00
N THR A 98 2.65 11.77 22.66
CA THR A 98 2.86 12.88 23.60
C THR A 98 2.04 12.66 24.87
N LYS A 99 2.63 11.90 25.81
CA LYS A 99 1.99 11.53 27.09
C LYS A 99 1.44 12.74 27.83
N GLY A 100 0.20 12.61 28.32
CA GLY A 100 -0.48 13.65 29.11
C GLY A 100 -1.05 14.82 28.31
N ILE A 101 -0.85 14.90 26.99
CA ILE A 101 -1.50 15.92 26.16
C ILE A 101 -2.93 15.47 25.81
N ARG A 102 -3.90 16.32 26.16
CA ARG A 102 -5.30 16.18 25.73
C ARG A 102 -5.51 16.89 24.40
N ILE A 103 -5.99 16.15 23.41
CA ILE A 103 -6.37 16.67 22.09
C ILE A 103 -7.87 16.51 21.92
N GLU A 104 -8.56 17.60 21.58
CA GLU A 104 -10.00 17.60 21.34
C GLU A 104 -10.27 17.94 19.87
N ALA A 105 -11.21 17.22 19.27
CA ALA A 105 -11.67 17.45 17.91
C ALA A 105 -13.18 17.57 17.91
N ILE A 106 -13.69 18.67 17.32
CA ILE A 106 -15.12 18.96 17.25
C ILE A 106 -15.47 19.19 15.79
N ASP A 107 -16.30 18.31 15.22
CA ASP A 107 -16.82 18.47 13.87
C ASP A 107 -18.15 19.22 13.92
N GLN A 108 -18.15 20.46 13.42
CA GLN A 108 -19.29 21.38 13.45
C GLN A 108 -20.07 21.43 12.13
N ARG A 109 -19.79 20.55 11.16
CA ARG A 109 -20.47 20.55 9.85
C ARG A 109 -21.95 20.19 9.93
N ASN A 110 -22.36 19.39 10.92
CA ASN A 110 -23.76 19.07 11.19
C ASN A 110 -24.20 19.79 12.47
N GLU A 111 -25.10 20.77 12.34
CA GLU A 111 -25.61 21.55 13.47
C GLU A 111 -26.43 20.71 14.46
N LYS A 112 -27.04 19.61 14.01
CA LYS A 112 -27.88 18.72 14.84
C LYS A 112 -27.07 17.63 15.55
N GLU A 113 -25.91 17.26 15.00
CA GLU A 113 -25.05 16.20 15.52
C GLU A 113 -23.59 16.69 15.58
N ARG A 114 -23.25 17.41 16.65
CA ARG A 114 -21.87 17.81 16.92
C ARG A 114 -21.07 16.57 17.36
N ASN A 115 -20.23 16.06 16.47
CA ASN A 115 -19.36 14.95 16.82
C ASN A 115 -18.17 15.49 17.63
N TYR A 116 -18.09 15.09 18.90
CA TYR A 116 -17.02 15.44 19.82
C TYR A 116 -16.11 14.22 20.07
N TYR A 117 -14.81 14.42 19.92
CA TYR A 117 -13.79 13.42 20.18
C TYR A 117 -12.73 14.01 21.11
N ALA A 118 -12.27 13.23 22.07
CA ALA A 118 -11.16 13.59 22.95
C ALA A 118 -10.17 12.43 23.03
N PHE A 119 -8.89 12.75 22.95
CA PHE A 119 -7.78 11.80 23.03
C PHE A 119 -6.82 12.25 24.13
N GLN A 120 -6.55 11.37 25.09
CA GLN A 120 -5.54 11.56 26.12
C GLN A 120 -5.03 10.17 26.51
N PHE A 121 -3.73 9.95 26.37
CA PHE A 121 -3.10 8.65 26.63
C PHE A 121 -1.86 8.80 27.49
N ASP A 122 -1.94 8.35 28.74
CA ASP A 122 -0.80 8.43 29.67
C ASP A 122 0.21 7.29 29.45
N GLY A 123 -0.24 6.17 28.88
CA GLY A 123 0.62 5.01 28.57
C GLY A 123 1.49 5.18 27.31
N GLY A 124 1.33 6.27 26.56
CA GLY A 124 2.13 6.58 25.37
C GLY A 124 2.14 5.45 24.34
N LEU A 125 3.34 5.01 23.92
CA LEU A 125 3.48 3.93 22.94
C LEU A 125 2.87 2.60 23.40
N LEU A 126 2.84 2.29 24.70
CA LEU A 126 2.19 1.08 25.20
C LEU A 126 0.68 1.11 24.97
N SER A 127 0.05 2.28 25.11
CA SER A 127 -1.37 2.45 24.74
C SER A 127 -1.56 2.35 23.23
N PHE A 128 -0.60 2.85 22.45
CA PHE A 128 -0.67 2.81 21.00
C PHE A 128 -0.57 1.39 20.45
N ILE A 129 0.40 0.61 20.92
CA ILE A 129 0.57 -0.76 20.42
C ILE A 129 -0.62 -1.65 20.78
N ARG A 130 -1.22 -1.47 21.97
CA ARG A 130 -2.48 -2.14 22.36
C ARG A 130 -3.66 -1.73 21.47
N TYR A 131 -3.70 -0.47 21.04
CA TYR A 131 -4.71 0.01 20.09
C TYR A 131 -4.54 -0.61 18.71
N LEU A 132 -3.30 -0.80 18.25
CA LEU A 132 -2.99 -1.46 16.98
C LEU A 132 -3.34 -2.95 17.05
N SER A 133 -2.92 -3.63 18.11
CA SER A 133 -3.10 -5.08 18.27
C SER A 133 -4.46 -5.51 18.81
N ARG A 134 -5.47 -4.63 18.82
CA ARG A 134 -6.76 -4.89 19.50
C ARG A 134 -7.57 -6.04 18.91
N ASN A 135 -7.32 -6.34 17.63
CA ASN A 135 -8.00 -7.39 16.88
C ASN A 135 -7.10 -8.62 16.69
N ASP A 136 -5.82 -8.53 17.07
CA ASP A 136 -4.85 -9.61 16.91
C ASP A 136 -4.75 -10.42 18.21
N LYS A 137 -4.28 -11.66 18.10
CA LYS A 137 -3.96 -12.48 19.27
C LYS A 137 -2.45 -12.37 19.56
N PRO A 138 -2.03 -11.59 20.58
CA PRO A 138 -0.62 -11.40 20.89
C PRO A 138 0.02 -12.72 21.36
N LEU A 139 1.27 -12.94 20.96
CA LEU A 139 2.09 -14.08 21.37
C LEU A 139 2.67 -13.90 22.79
N GLN A 140 3.11 -12.69 23.09
CA GLN A 140 3.66 -12.31 24.39
C GLN A 140 2.60 -11.70 25.30
N GLU A 141 2.72 -11.94 26.60
CA GLU A 141 1.85 -11.31 27.61
C GLU A 141 2.25 -9.85 27.86
N VAL A 142 3.54 -9.59 27.89
CA VAL A 142 4.10 -8.26 28.14
C VAL A 142 4.68 -7.68 26.84
N PRO A 143 4.16 -6.55 26.32
CA PRO A 143 4.80 -5.84 25.22
C PRO A 143 6.21 -5.40 25.63
N PHE A 144 7.18 -5.56 24.72
CA PHE A 144 8.49 -4.96 24.92
C PHE A 144 8.33 -3.44 24.98
N TYR A 145 9.04 -2.76 25.87
CA TYR A 145 9.03 -1.30 25.95
C TYR A 145 10.36 -0.76 26.47
N VAL A 146 10.83 0.32 25.84
CA VAL A 146 11.99 1.09 26.28
C VAL A 146 11.79 2.57 26.02
N ASN A 147 12.26 3.41 26.92
CA ASN A 147 12.51 4.84 26.71
C ASN A 147 13.86 5.18 27.35
N LYS A 148 14.88 5.43 26.51
CA LYS A 148 16.24 5.82 26.95
C LYS A 148 16.84 6.80 25.95
N THR A 149 17.85 7.54 26.38
CA THR A 149 18.62 8.43 25.50
C THR A 149 20.00 7.85 25.25
N SER A 150 20.46 7.82 23.99
CA SER A 150 21.81 7.48 23.61
C SER A 150 22.26 8.36 22.44
N GLU A 151 23.53 8.76 22.41
CA GLU A 151 24.11 9.62 21.37
C GLU A 151 23.33 10.92 21.09
N GLY A 152 22.68 11.48 22.12
CA GLY A 152 21.86 12.68 21.98
C GLY A 152 20.50 12.45 21.30
N VAL A 153 20.11 11.19 21.10
CA VAL A 153 18.81 10.77 20.56
C VAL A 153 18.01 10.09 21.66
N GLU A 154 16.84 10.62 21.98
CA GLU A 154 15.86 9.93 22.84
C GLU A 154 15.15 8.88 21.99
N VAL A 155 15.17 7.63 22.42
CA VAL A 155 14.58 6.50 21.71
C VAL A 155 13.49 5.92 22.60
N GLU A 156 12.24 6.02 22.16
CA GLU A 156 11.10 5.33 22.75
C GLU A 156 10.59 4.29 21.75
N ALA A 157 10.57 3.02 22.15
CA ALA A 157 10.15 1.94 21.27
C ALA A 157 9.35 0.88 22.02
N THR A 158 8.43 0.24 21.30
CA THR A 158 7.66 -0.90 21.79
C THR A 158 7.37 -1.86 20.66
N PHE A 159 7.29 -3.16 20.96
CA PHE A 159 6.84 -4.14 20.00
C PHE A 159 6.11 -5.31 20.66
N LEU A 160 5.31 -6.01 19.86
CA LEU A 160 4.73 -7.30 20.18
C LEU A 160 4.66 -8.18 18.94
N TYR A 161 4.72 -9.49 19.14
CA TYR A 161 4.43 -10.45 18.10
C TYR A 161 2.97 -10.91 18.16
N LYS A 162 2.37 -11.18 17.00
CA LYS A 162 1.05 -11.79 16.80
C LYS A 162 1.19 -13.10 16.02
N ASN A 163 0.15 -13.94 16.02
CA ASN A 163 0.19 -15.23 15.33
C ASN A 163 0.16 -15.08 13.81
N GLU A 164 -0.48 -14.02 13.33
CA GLU A 164 -0.58 -13.70 11.92
C GLU A 164 0.78 -13.20 11.41
N PRO A 165 1.30 -13.71 10.28
CA PRO A 165 2.67 -13.43 9.83
C PRO A 165 2.88 -11.98 9.33
N GLU A 166 1.82 -11.17 9.28
CA GLU A 166 1.90 -9.79 8.81
C GLU A 166 2.71 -8.89 9.75
N THR A 167 3.74 -8.26 9.21
CA THR A 167 4.55 -7.25 9.89
C THR A 167 3.91 -5.87 9.79
N GLN A 168 3.74 -5.18 10.91
CA GLN A 168 3.32 -3.79 10.98
C GLN A 168 4.34 -2.95 11.75
N GLU A 169 5.07 -2.09 11.06
CA GLU A 169 6.05 -1.19 11.68
C GLU A 169 5.65 0.27 11.49
N LEU A 170 5.49 0.99 12.59
CA LEU A 170 5.32 2.44 12.58
C LEU A 170 6.57 3.11 13.11
N SER A 171 7.04 4.15 12.41
CA SER A 171 8.22 4.89 12.85
C SER A 171 7.98 6.40 12.83
N PHE A 172 8.58 7.08 13.80
CA PHE A 172 8.39 8.51 14.03
C PHE A 172 9.71 9.19 14.40
N ALA A 173 9.90 10.41 13.90
CA ALA A 173 10.99 11.29 14.31
C ALA A 173 10.41 12.65 14.71
N ASN A 174 10.61 13.06 15.96
CA ASN A 174 10.05 14.30 16.52
C ASN A 174 8.52 14.43 16.30
N ASN A 175 7.77 13.34 16.54
CA ASN A 175 6.32 13.21 16.29
C ASN A 175 5.88 13.25 14.82
N ILE A 176 6.81 13.27 13.88
CA ILE A 176 6.52 13.18 12.45
C ILE A 176 6.57 11.72 12.05
N TYR A 177 5.49 11.23 11.44
CA TYR A 177 5.42 9.89 10.89
C TYR A 177 6.38 9.75 9.71
N THR A 178 7.22 8.73 9.73
CA THR A 178 8.20 8.41 8.68
C THR A 178 7.77 7.12 7.97
N PRO A 179 6.87 7.19 6.97
CA PRO A 179 6.36 6.01 6.26
C PRO A 179 7.46 5.19 5.57
N ASP A 180 8.50 5.86 5.08
CA ASP A 180 9.63 5.21 4.40
C ASP A 180 10.75 4.80 5.39
N GLY A 181 10.50 4.97 6.70
CA GLY A 181 11.42 4.64 7.76
C GLY A 181 12.58 5.64 7.88
N GLY A 182 13.81 5.13 7.84
CA GLY A 182 15.02 5.94 8.02
C GLY A 182 16.02 5.28 8.96
N MET A 183 17.03 6.05 9.35
CA MET A 183 18.16 5.57 10.15
C MET A 183 17.73 4.95 11.49
N HIS A 184 16.74 5.54 12.18
CA HIS A 184 16.17 4.99 13.41
C HIS A 184 15.52 3.61 13.21
N LEU A 185 14.68 3.46 12.19
CA LEU A 185 14.01 2.17 11.91
C LEU A 185 15.04 1.12 11.45
N THR A 186 16.03 1.51 10.64
CA THR A 186 17.15 0.62 10.29
C THR A 186 17.90 0.14 11.52
N GLY A 187 18.19 1.06 12.46
CA GLY A 187 18.85 0.70 13.71
C GLY A 187 18.03 -0.24 14.58
N PHE A 188 16.72 -0.01 14.71
CA PHE A 188 15.81 -0.92 15.39
C PHE A 188 15.85 -2.33 14.76
N ARG A 189 15.70 -2.44 13.44
CA ARG A 189 15.72 -3.72 12.72
C ARG A 189 17.05 -4.45 12.90
N SER A 190 18.19 -3.74 12.77
CA SER A 190 19.52 -4.32 12.97
C SER A 190 19.72 -4.83 14.39
N ALA A 191 19.31 -4.06 15.41
CA ALA A 191 19.42 -4.47 16.81
C ALA A 191 18.49 -5.64 17.16
N LEU A 192 17.26 -5.66 16.63
CA LEU A 192 16.32 -6.76 16.80
C LEU A 192 16.90 -8.07 16.25
N THR A 193 17.33 -8.09 14.98
CA THR A 193 17.93 -9.28 14.36
C THR A 193 19.18 -9.74 15.10
N ARG A 194 20.08 -8.83 15.48
CA ARG A 194 21.31 -9.16 16.21
C ARG A 194 21.02 -9.76 17.58
N SER A 195 20.13 -9.14 18.35
CA SER A 195 19.82 -9.56 19.73
C SER A 195 19.13 -10.91 19.77
N LEU A 196 18.16 -11.16 18.88
CA LEU A 196 17.46 -12.45 18.81
C LEU A 196 18.39 -13.58 18.34
N ASN A 197 19.30 -13.34 17.39
CA ASN A 197 20.30 -14.34 16.99
C ASN A 197 21.29 -14.66 18.12
N ASN A 198 21.74 -13.65 18.87
CA ASN A 198 22.60 -13.85 20.03
C ASN A 198 21.89 -14.70 21.09
N TYR A 199 20.65 -14.32 21.44
CA TYR A 199 19.83 -15.08 22.38
C TYR A 199 19.57 -16.52 21.92
N ALA A 200 19.33 -16.72 20.62
CA ALA A 200 19.13 -18.04 20.03
C ALA A 200 20.38 -18.95 20.16
N THR A 201 21.57 -18.37 19.97
CA THR A 201 22.84 -19.09 20.05
C THR A 201 23.21 -19.39 21.51
N GLU A 202 22.99 -18.43 22.42
CA GLU A 202 23.29 -18.57 23.85
C GLU A 202 22.38 -19.59 24.56
N ASN A 203 21.16 -19.78 24.07
CA ASN A 203 20.17 -20.71 24.63
C ASN A 203 19.95 -21.97 23.75
N ASP A 204 20.91 -22.28 22.87
CA ASP A 204 20.92 -23.51 22.04
C ASP A 204 19.69 -23.72 21.13
N TYR A 205 18.95 -22.65 20.80
CA TYR A 205 17.88 -22.69 19.79
C TYR A 205 18.44 -22.88 18.38
N ILE A 206 19.64 -22.33 18.12
CA ILE A 206 20.37 -22.45 16.85
C ILE A 206 21.81 -22.83 17.16
N LYS A 207 22.29 -23.90 16.54
CA LYS A 207 23.70 -24.30 16.65
C LYS A 207 24.58 -23.35 15.85
N LYS A 208 25.83 -23.12 16.29
CA LYS A 208 26.81 -22.29 15.58
C LYS A 208 27.11 -22.73 14.14
N THR A 209 26.77 -23.96 13.77
CA THR A 209 26.94 -24.52 12.43
C THR A 209 25.72 -24.33 11.52
N GLU A 210 24.60 -23.86 12.05
CA GLU A 210 23.36 -23.65 11.30
C GLU A 210 23.23 -22.19 10.85
N ASP A 211 22.50 -21.96 9.77
CA ASP A 211 22.21 -20.61 9.29
C ASP A 211 21.39 -19.83 10.33
N ASN A 212 21.88 -18.63 10.66
CA ASN A 212 21.20 -17.63 11.49
C ASN A 212 19.82 -17.21 10.94
N LEU A 213 19.02 -16.63 11.83
CA LEU A 213 17.76 -15.97 11.47
C LEU A 213 18.05 -14.71 10.64
N THR A 214 17.31 -14.56 9.55
CA THR A 214 17.34 -13.35 8.72
C THR A 214 16.50 -12.23 9.33
N GLY A 215 16.60 -11.03 8.76
CA GLY A 215 15.78 -9.88 9.17
C GLY A 215 14.28 -10.12 8.97
N ASP A 216 13.90 -10.88 7.95
CA ASP A 216 12.48 -11.18 7.69
C ASP A 216 11.97 -12.26 8.63
N ASP A 217 12.79 -13.28 8.93
CA ASP A 217 12.44 -14.32 9.90
C ASP A 217 12.11 -13.73 11.28
N VAL A 218 12.84 -12.70 11.71
CA VAL A 218 12.59 -12.04 13.01
C VAL A 218 11.46 -11.03 12.99
N ARG A 219 11.02 -10.56 11.82
CA ARG A 219 9.93 -9.58 11.72
C ARG A 219 8.57 -10.21 11.42
N ASP A 220 8.54 -11.50 11.11
CA ASP A 220 7.31 -12.24 10.87
C ASP A 220 6.35 -12.10 12.06
N GLY A 221 5.16 -11.55 11.80
CA GLY A 221 4.13 -11.26 12.80
C GLY A 221 4.49 -10.15 13.81
N LEU A 222 5.46 -9.29 13.53
CA LEU A 222 5.86 -8.19 14.40
C LEU A 222 4.96 -6.96 14.23
N ILE A 223 4.38 -6.46 15.32
CA ILE A 223 3.87 -5.09 15.41
C ILE A 223 4.89 -4.26 16.21
N ALA A 224 5.47 -3.23 15.63
CA ALA A 224 6.44 -2.37 16.29
C ALA A 224 6.16 -0.87 16.09
N ILE A 225 6.49 -0.09 17.12
CA ILE A 225 6.43 1.37 17.08
C ILE A 225 7.78 1.91 17.56
N VAL A 226 8.44 2.71 16.73
CA VAL A 226 9.75 3.31 17.03
C VAL A 226 9.64 4.83 16.91
N SER A 227 9.80 5.55 18.02
CA SER A 227 9.74 7.01 18.08
C SER A 227 11.06 7.56 18.58
N VAL A 228 11.70 8.41 17.79
CA VAL A 228 12.93 9.09 18.19
C VAL A 228 12.72 10.59 18.38
N LYS A 229 13.40 11.17 19.36
CA LYS A 229 13.54 12.62 19.53
C LYS A 229 14.99 13.02 19.31
N ILE A 230 15.20 13.93 18.38
CA ILE A 230 16.51 14.44 18.00
C ILE A 230 16.47 15.96 17.85
N ARG A 231 17.55 16.64 18.20
CA ARG A 231 17.60 18.11 18.18
C ARG A 231 17.47 18.67 16.76
N GLU A 232 18.23 18.11 15.82
CA GLU A 232 18.33 18.59 14.43
C GLU A 232 17.99 17.46 13.44
N PRO A 233 16.69 17.11 13.28
CA PRO A 233 16.29 16.06 12.35
C PRO A 233 16.53 16.46 10.88
N GLN A 234 17.30 15.64 10.18
CA GLN A 234 17.56 15.72 8.75
C GLN A 234 16.66 14.69 8.05
N PHE A 235 15.76 15.16 7.20
CA PHE A 235 14.87 14.28 6.44
C PHE A 235 15.23 14.27 4.96
N GLU A 236 15.02 13.13 4.31
CA GLU A 236 15.08 13.03 2.86
C GLU A 236 13.81 13.65 2.25
N GLY A 237 13.99 14.73 1.49
CA GLY A 237 12.90 15.44 0.83
C GLY A 237 11.96 16.22 1.77
N GLN A 238 11.02 16.95 1.16
CA GLN A 238 10.13 17.86 1.88
C GLN A 238 8.98 17.14 2.61
N THR A 239 8.56 15.98 2.12
CA THR A 239 7.50 15.16 2.74
C THR A 239 7.92 14.57 4.08
N LYS A 240 9.21 14.65 4.42
CA LYS A 240 9.80 14.11 5.64
C LYS A 240 9.53 12.61 5.83
N ALA A 241 9.47 11.90 4.72
CA ALA A 241 9.08 10.50 4.71
C ALA A 241 10.16 9.59 5.33
N ARG A 242 11.43 9.98 5.26
CA ARG A 242 12.58 9.22 5.74
C ARG A 242 13.56 10.05 6.56
N LEU A 243 14.00 9.55 7.71
CA LEU A 243 15.02 10.18 8.55
C LEU A 243 16.45 9.79 8.11
N GLY A 244 17.32 10.78 7.93
CA GLY A 244 18.69 10.60 7.43
C GLY A 244 19.82 10.69 8.47
N ASN A 245 19.55 11.11 9.72
CA ASN A 245 20.57 11.26 10.77
C ASN A 245 21.27 9.94 11.12
N PRO A 246 22.59 9.78 10.86
CA PRO A 246 23.32 8.55 11.22
C PRO A 246 23.28 8.23 12.72
N GLU A 247 23.35 9.24 13.59
CA GLU A 247 23.27 9.12 15.05
C GLU A 247 21.94 8.54 15.52
N ALA A 248 20.86 8.70 14.75
CA ALA A 248 19.59 8.06 15.06
C ALA A 248 19.65 6.54 14.89
N ARG A 249 20.49 6.03 13.97
CA ARG A 249 20.72 4.59 13.81
C ARG A 249 21.50 4.03 14.99
N THR A 250 22.68 4.58 15.27
CA THR A 250 23.58 4.10 16.33
C THR A 250 22.96 4.26 17.72
N GLY A 251 22.30 5.38 17.98
CA GLY A 251 21.51 5.61 19.20
C GLY A 251 20.40 4.58 19.38
N THR A 252 19.63 4.29 18.32
CA THR A 252 18.56 3.27 18.37
C THR A 252 19.13 1.87 18.53
N GLU A 253 20.21 1.51 17.82
CA GLU A 253 20.83 0.19 17.92
C GLU A 253 21.29 -0.13 19.34
N THR A 254 21.89 0.86 20.01
CA THR A 254 22.38 0.74 21.39
C THR A 254 21.23 0.56 22.37
N VAL A 255 20.23 1.47 22.32
CA VAL A 255 19.09 1.43 23.25
C VAL A 255 18.29 0.14 23.13
N ILE A 256 18.00 -0.29 21.88
CA ILE A 256 17.24 -1.51 21.63
C ILE A 256 18.04 -2.73 22.02
N GLY A 257 19.33 -2.80 21.67
CA GLY A 257 20.17 -3.96 21.98
C GLY A 257 20.28 -4.24 23.47
N GLU A 258 20.54 -3.20 24.27
CA GLU A 258 20.61 -3.34 25.74
C GLU A 258 19.27 -3.72 26.35
N ALA A 259 18.20 -2.99 26.00
CA ALA A 259 16.90 -3.21 26.60
C ALA A 259 16.28 -4.55 26.19
N LEU A 260 16.50 -4.99 24.95
CA LEU A 260 15.98 -6.27 24.46
C LEU A 260 16.69 -7.44 25.12
N LYS A 261 18.01 -7.35 25.34
CA LYS A 261 18.74 -8.34 26.13
C LYS A 261 18.14 -8.48 27.53
N ASP A 262 17.99 -7.37 28.25
CA ASP A 262 17.38 -7.35 29.58
C ASP A 262 15.95 -7.92 29.58
N PHE A 263 15.16 -7.63 28.54
CA PHE A 263 13.79 -8.12 28.40
C PHE A 263 13.74 -9.64 28.23
N LEU A 264 14.58 -10.20 27.35
CA LEU A 264 14.60 -11.63 27.06
C LEU A 264 15.06 -12.43 28.29
N GLU A 265 16.05 -11.92 29.03
CA GLU A 265 16.54 -12.54 30.27
C GLU A 265 15.48 -12.53 31.39
N ARG A 266 14.71 -11.45 31.51
CA ARG A 266 13.67 -11.30 32.55
C ARG A 266 12.36 -12.02 32.23
N ASN A 267 12.03 -12.18 30.95
CA ASN A 267 10.74 -12.71 30.50
C ASN A 267 10.93 -14.01 29.70
N GLY A 268 11.52 -15.03 30.32
CA GLY A 268 11.88 -16.28 29.63
C GLY A 268 10.72 -17.00 28.92
N ALA A 269 9.49 -16.91 29.44
CA ALA A 269 8.31 -17.49 28.80
C ALA A 269 7.94 -16.76 27.50
N ASP A 270 7.93 -15.42 27.51
CA ASP A 270 7.67 -14.60 26.32
C ASP A 270 8.82 -14.73 25.32
N ALA A 271 10.07 -14.73 25.80
CA ALA A 271 11.26 -14.94 24.97
C ALA A 271 11.20 -16.28 24.22
N ARG A 272 10.78 -17.36 24.88
CA ARG A 272 10.56 -18.66 24.24
C ARG A 272 9.53 -18.58 23.12
N ARG A 273 8.36 -17.97 23.36
CA ARG A 273 7.30 -17.84 22.34
C ARG A 273 7.77 -17.02 21.13
N ILE A 274 8.49 -15.92 21.37
CA ILE A 274 9.10 -15.10 20.31
C ILE A 274 10.08 -15.94 19.48
N MET A 275 10.94 -16.71 20.14
CA MET A 275 11.91 -17.57 19.46
C MET A 275 11.25 -18.68 18.64
N GLU A 276 10.22 -19.33 19.17
CA GLU A 276 9.45 -20.36 18.46
C GLU A 276 8.84 -19.80 17.16
N GLN A 277 8.27 -18.60 17.21
CA GLN A 277 7.74 -17.92 16.01
C GLN A 277 8.84 -17.64 14.99
N CYS A 278 9.97 -17.05 15.42
CA CYS A 278 11.08 -16.74 14.52
C CYS A 278 11.67 -18.00 13.85
N LEU A 279 11.78 -19.11 14.61
CA LEU A 279 12.24 -20.39 14.09
C LEU A 279 11.24 -21.02 13.10
N LEU A 280 9.94 -20.87 13.36
CA LEU A 280 8.89 -21.32 12.45
C LEU A 280 8.96 -20.58 11.11
N ALA A 281 9.11 -19.25 11.15
CA ALA A 281 9.30 -18.42 9.97
C ALA A 281 10.56 -18.82 9.19
N ALA A 282 11.69 -19.00 9.88
CA ALA A 282 12.94 -19.45 9.27
C ALA A 282 12.81 -20.84 8.62
N LYS A 283 12.09 -21.77 9.25
CA LYS A 283 11.83 -23.11 8.70
C LYS A 283 10.96 -23.02 7.44
N ALA A 284 9.92 -22.18 7.46
CA ALA A 284 9.06 -21.93 6.31
C ALA A 284 9.88 -21.36 5.13
N ARG A 285 10.71 -20.35 5.36
CA ARG A 285 11.61 -19.78 4.34
C ARG A 285 12.61 -20.80 3.80
N LYS A 286 13.24 -21.61 4.66
CA LYS A 286 14.19 -22.66 4.21
C LYS A 286 13.48 -23.72 3.35
N ALA A 287 12.26 -24.12 3.74
CA ALA A 287 11.44 -25.04 2.95
C ALA A 287 11.03 -24.44 1.60
N ALA A 288 10.61 -23.16 1.58
CA ALA A 288 10.30 -22.39 0.38
C ALA A 288 11.49 -22.33 -0.58
N LYS A 289 12.67 -21.99 -0.05
CA LYS A 289 13.92 -21.92 -0.82
C LYS A 289 14.28 -23.28 -1.42
N ALA A 290 14.21 -24.36 -0.63
CA ALA A 290 14.49 -25.71 -1.10
C ALA A 290 13.48 -26.16 -2.18
N ALA A 291 12.20 -25.84 -2.03
CA ALA A 291 11.17 -26.11 -3.03
C ALA A 291 11.43 -25.32 -4.33
N LYS A 292 11.71 -24.02 -4.21
CA LYS A 292 12.07 -23.14 -5.34
C LYS A 292 13.30 -23.64 -6.07
N GLU A 293 14.36 -24.01 -5.36
CA GLU A 293 15.58 -24.59 -5.95
C GLU A 293 15.31 -25.93 -6.62
N THR A 294 14.45 -26.78 -6.06
CA THR A 294 14.08 -28.06 -6.67
C THR A 294 13.29 -27.84 -7.97
N VAL A 295 12.36 -26.88 -7.98
CA VAL A 295 11.58 -26.50 -9.17
C VAL A 295 12.47 -25.83 -10.22
N LEU A 296 13.40 -24.97 -9.80
CA LEU A 296 14.37 -24.30 -10.68
C LEU A 296 15.38 -25.30 -11.25
N ARG A 297 15.95 -26.23 -10.46
CA ARG A 297 16.86 -27.26 -10.97
C ARG A 297 16.16 -28.21 -11.94
N LYS A 298 14.91 -28.59 -11.68
CA LYS A 298 14.10 -29.34 -12.65
C LYS A 298 13.80 -28.52 -13.91
N GLY A 299 13.51 -27.22 -13.77
CA GLY A 299 13.31 -26.31 -14.91
C GLY A 299 14.58 -25.99 -15.70
N VAL A 300 15.76 -26.01 -15.07
CA VAL A 300 17.06 -25.83 -15.74
C VAL A 300 17.47 -27.10 -16.50
N LEU A 301 17.16 -28.29 -15.95
CA LEU A 301 17.34 -29.57 -16.66
C LEU A 301 16.33 -29.78 -17.80
N GLU A 302 15.13 -29.21 -17.71
CA GLU A 302 14.12 -29.24 -18.78
C GLU A 302 14.27 -28.09 -19.81
N GLY A 303 15.25 -27.20 -19.63
CA GLY A 303 15.41 -26.00 -20.43
C GLY A 303 14.28 -24.98 -20.21
N LEU A 304 14.52 -23.73 -20.64
CA LEU A 304 13.55 -22.63 -20.75
C LEU A 304 12.40 -22.99 -21.71
N THR A 305 11.66 -24.05 -21.42
CA THR A 305 10.48 -24.45 -22.14
C THR A 305 9.39 -23.46 -21.75
N LEU A 306 9.02 -22.63 -22.73
CA LEU A 306 7.83 -21.81 -22.62
C LEU A 306 6.65 -22.69 -22.22
N PRO A 307 5.67 -22.17 -21.45
CA PRO A 307 4.52 -22.95 -21.06
C PRO A 307 3.87 -23.57 -22.30
N GLY A 308 3.58 -24.87 -22.29
CA GLY A 308 3.04 -25.55 -23.49
C GLY A 308 1.72 -24.96 -24.02
N LYS A 309 1.01 -24.20 -23.18
CA LYS A 309 -0.20 -23.45 -23.55
C LYS A 309 0.04 -22.06 -24.14
N LEU A 310 1.24 -21.51 -24.00
CA LEU A 310 1.61 -20.21 -24.57
C LEU A 310 1.77 -20.34 -26.08
N ALA A 311 0.96 -19.61 -26.85
CA ALA A 311 1.18 -19.40 -28.27
C ALA A 311 2.03 -18.14 -28.45
N ASP A 312 3.36 -18.30 -28.49
CA ASP A 312 4.30 -17.18 -28.56
C ASP A 312 4.23 -16.39 -29.90
N CYS A 313 4.77 -15.17 -29.90
CA CYS A 313 5.01 -14.38 -31.09
C CYS A 313 6.41 -14.66 -31.66
N SER A 314 6.63 -14.36 -32.95
CA SER A 314 7.95 -14.56 -33.56
C SER A 314 8.93 -13.42 -33.26
N SER A 315 8.46 -12.21 -32.96
CA SER A 315 9.33 -11.11 -32.57
C SER A 315 9.98 -11.36 -31.21
N ARG A 316 11.24 -10.94 -31.11
CA ARG A 316 12.04 -10.95 -29.89
C ARG A 316 12.24 -9.55 -29.31
N ASN A 317 11.71 -8.51 -29.95
CA ASN A 317 11.77 -7.15 -29.45
C ASN A 317 10.60 -6.90 -28.46
N PRO A 318 10.87 -6.72 -27.16
CA PRO A 318 9.81 -6.51 -26.17
C PRO A 318 8.92 -5.29 -26.45
N GLU A 319 9.45 -4.23 -27.08
CA GLU A 319 8.73 -2.98 -27.32
C GLU A 319 7.53 -3.11 -28.26
N GLU A 320 7.66 -3.94 -29.29
CA GLU A 320 6.56 -4.22 -30.22
C GLU A 320 5.77 -5.49 -29.86
N SER A 321 6.29 -6.30 -28.93
CA SER A 321 5.68 -7.55 -28.54
C SER A 321 4.59 -7.37 -27.47
N GLU A 322 3.48 -8.06 -27.66
CA GLU A 322 2.28 -7.97 -26.84
C GLU A 322 1.88 -9.36 -26.33
N LEU A 323 1.46 -9.47 -25.08
CA LEU A 323 0.95 -10.71 -24.48
C LEU A 323 -0.52 -10.53 -24.13
N PHE A 324 -1.41 -11.28 -24.77
CA PHE A 324 -2.82 -11.36 -24.40
C PHE A 324 -3.05 -12.52 -23.44
N ILE A 325 -3.52 -12.20 -22.25
CA ILE A 325 -3.94 -13.17 -21.24
C ILE A 325 -5.45 -13.34 -21.38
N VAL A 326 -5.88 -14.54 -21.77
CA VAL A 326 -7.25 -14.81 -22.21
C VAL A 326 -7.96 -15.78 -21.27
N GLU A 327 -9.22 -15.51 -21.00
CA GLU A 327 -10.09 -16.39 -20.22
C GLU A 327 -10.55 -17.60 -21.06
N GLY A 328 -10.08 -18.80 -20.69
CA GLY A 328 -10.49 -20.06 -21.30
C GLY A 328 -9.79 -20.43 -22.61
N ASP A 329 -9.81 -21.72 -22.93
CA ASP A 329 -9.24 -22.25 -24.18
C ASP A 329 -10.06 -21.86 -25.42
N SER A 330 -11.37 -21.62 -25.26
CA SER A 330 -12.26 -21.26 -26.38
C SER A 330 -11.88 -19.89 -26.95
N ALA A 331 -11.90 -18.84 -26.11
CA ALA A 331 -11.45 -17.52 -26.52
C ALA A 331 -9.95 -17.51 -26.85
N GLY A 332 -9.12 -18.30 -26.15
CA GLY A 332 -7.71 -18.49 -26.49
C GLY A 332 -7.48 -19.08 -27.89
N GLY A 333 -8.36 -19.99 -28.33
CA GLY A 333 -8.35 -20.57 -29.67
C GLY A 333 -8.66 -19.53 -30.75
N SER A 334 -9.73 -18.76 -30.60
CA SER A 334 -10.10 -17.68 -31.51
C SER A 334 -9.01 -16.59 -31.57
N ALA A 335 -8.48 -16.18 -30.42
CA ALA A 335 -7.39 -15.21 -30.34
C ALA A 335 -6.11 -15.72 -31.01
N LYS A 336 -5.76 -17.00 -30.83
CA LYS A 336 -4.59 -17.61 -31.48
C LYS A 336 -4.71 -17.62 -33.01
N GLN A 337 -5.92 -17.79 -33.53
CA GLN A 337 -6.19 -17.79 -34.98
C GLN A 337 -6.20 -16.37 -35.57
N GLY A 338 -6.78 -15.40 -34.87
CA GLY A 338 -6.95 -14.01 -35.36
C GLY A 338 -5.77 -13.07 -35.12
N ARG A 339 -4.82 -13.42 -34.25
CA ARG A 339 -3.68 -12.55 -33.89
C ARG A 339 -2.72 -12.27 -35.05
N ASP A 340 -1.99 -11.17 -34.94
CA ASP A 340 -0.72 -11.01 -35.64
C ASP A 340 0.35 -11.88 -34.96
N ARG A 341 0.74 -12.97 -35.64
CA ARG A 341 1.72 -13.93 -35.11
C ARG A 341 3.12 -13.34 -34.92
N ARG A 342 3.41 -12.21 -35.58
CA ARG A 342 4.69 -11.52 -35.48
C ARG A 342 4.86 -10.87 -34.11
N THR A 343 3.84 -10.19 -33.63
CA THR A 343 3.93 -9.29 -32.46
C THR A 343 3.09 -9.74 -31.27
N GLN A 344 2.06 -10.56 -31.45
CA GLN A 344 1.11 -10.86 -30.39
C GLN A 344 1.23 -12.32 -29.94
N ALA A 345 1.46 -12.54 -28.65
CA ALA A 345 1.44 -13.84 -27.98
C ALA A 345 0.13 -14.04 -27.23
N ILE A 346 -0.35 -15.28 -27.13
CA ILE A 346 -1.62 -15.62 -26.45
C ILE A 346 -1.34 -16.63 -25.34
N LEU A 347 -1.77 -16.30 -24.12
CA LEU A 347 -1.74 -17.18 -22.96
C LEU A 347 -3.17 -17.44 -22.46
N PRO A 348 -3.78 -18.59 -22.79
CA PRO A 348 -5.06 -18.98 -22.22
C PRO A 348 -4.90 -19.39 -20.75
N LEU A 349 -5.88 -19.01 -19.95
CA LEU A 349 -5.99 -19.38 -18.54
C LEU A 349 -7.23 -20.24 -18.31
N LYS A 350 -7.11 -21.25 -17.44
CA LYS A 350 -8.22 -22.17 -17.12
C LYS A 350 -8.72 -21.97 -15.70
N GLY A 351 -10.04 -21.86 -15.57
CA GLY A 351 -10.72 -21.76 -14.29
C GLY A 351 -10.41 -20.46 -13.54
N LYS A 352 -10.89 -20.37 -12.31
CA LYS A 352 -10.64 -19.22 -11.43
C LYS A 352 -9.20 -19.28 -10.93
N ILE A 353 -8.45 -18.21 -11.14
CA ILE A 353 -7.08 -18.09 -10.63
C ILE A 353 -7.07 -18.14 -9.10
N LEU A 354 -5.99 -18.68 -8.53
CA LEU A 354 -5.78 -18.66 -7.08
C LEU A 354 -5.74 -17.21 -6.60
N ASN A 355 -6.57 -16.87 -5.62
CA ASN A 355 -6.48 -15.58 -4.94
C ASN A 355 -5.15 -15.50 -4.18
N VAL A 356 -4.25 -14.65 -4.69
CA VAL A 356 -2.90 -14.49 -4.13
C VAL A 356 -2.88 -13.61 -2.88
N GLU A 357 -3.94 -12.83 -2.63
CA GLU A 357 -4.06 -12.01 -1.42
C GLU A 357 -4.05 -12.89 -0.15
N LYS A 358 -4.61 -14.09 -0.24
CA LYS A 358 -4.70 -15.07 0.86
C LYS A 358 -3.64 -16.17 0.81
N ALA A 359 -2.74 -16.12 -0.17
CA ALA A 359 -1.87 -17.25 -0.46
C ALA A 359 -0.40 -16.84 -0.41
N HIS A 360 0.36 -17.53 0.43
CA HIS A 360 1.82 -17.42 0.40
C HIS A 360 2.39 -17.72 -0.99
N ILE A 361 3.52 -17.07 -1.30
CA ILE A 361 4.27 -17.20 -2.56
C ILE A 361 4.50 -18.66 -2.98
N ASP A 362 4.74 -19.56 -2.03
CA ASP A 362 4.99 -20.98 -2.34
C ASP A 362 3.78 -21.66 -2.95
N LYS A 363 2.60 -21.44 -2.38
CA LYS A 363 1.33 -21.98 -2.89
C LYS A 363 0.99 -21.38 -4.26
N MET A 364 1.34 -20.12 -4.45
CA MET A 364 1.20 -19.42 -5.73
C MET A 364 2.12 -20.03 -6.81
N LEU A 365 3.38 -20.33 -6.50
CA LEU A 365 4.36 -20.89 -7.45
C LEU A 365 4.05 -22.35 -7.84
N ILE A 366 3.33 -23.09 -6.99
CA ILE A 366 2.84 -24.44 -7.30
C ILE A 366 1.64 -24.38 -8.26
N ASN A 367 0.88 -23.28 -8.27
CA ASN A 367 -0.27 -23.13 -9.15
C ASN A 367 0.18 -23.09 -10.63
N LYS A 368 -0.33 -24.04 -11.43
CA LYS A 368 0.06 -24.20 -12.84
C LYS A 368 -0.23 -22.95 -13.69
N GLU A 369 -1.34 -22.26 -13.42
CA GLU A 369 -1.76 -21.09 -14.17
C GLU A 369 -0.86 -19.89 -13.89
N ILE A 370 -0.58 -19.63 -12.61
CA ILE A 370 0.31 -18.54 -12.19
C ILE A 370 1.75 -18.82 -12.59
N LYS A 371 2.23 -20.07 -12.42
CA LYS A 371 3.55 -20.48 -12.89
C LYS A 371 3.72 -20.23 -14.39
N ALA A 372 2.72 -20.62 -15.20
CA ALA A 372 2.76 -20.38 -16.63
C ALA A 372 2.78 -18.89 -16.97
N LEU A 373 2.00 -18.05 -16.27
CA LEU A 373 1.99 -16.60 -16.44
C LEU A 373 3.36 -15.99 -16.11
N VAL A 374 3.95 -16.33 -14.97
CA VAL A 374 5.27 -15.81 -14.55
C VAL A 374 6.36 -16.20 -15.55
N ILE A 375 6.36 -17.45 -16.03
CA ILE A 375 7.31 -17.90 -17.07
C ILE A 375 7.07 -17.17 -18.40
N ALA A 376 5.81 -16.96 -18.79
CA ALA A 376 5.48 -16.23 -20.01
C ALA A 376 5.98 -14.78 -19.94
N VAL A 377 5.72 -14.06 -18.85
CA VAL A 377 6.15 -12.66 -18.67
C VAL A 377 7.67 -12.52 -18.63
N GLY A 378 8.38 -13.49 -18.02
CA GLY A 378 9.84 -13.60 -18.06
C GLY A 378 10.60 -12.80 -17.00
N THR A 379 9.92 -11.97 -16.21
CA THR A 379 10.52 -11.13 -15.17
C THR A 379 10.90 -11.87 -13.89
N ALA A 380 10.59 -13.17 -13.77
CA ALA A 380 10.53 -13.88 -12.49
C ALA A 380 9.61 -13.15 -11.48
N ILE A 381 9.78 -13.39 -10.17
CA ILE A 381 8.89 -12.87 -9.11
C ILE A 381 9.65 -12.67 -7.79
N ALA A 382 9.12 -11.78 -6.93
CA ALA A 382 9.66 -11.47 -5.60
C ALA A 382 11.15 -11.07 -5.65
N GLU A 383 12.00 -11.64 -4.80
CA GLU A 383 13.43 -11.31 -4.70
C GLU A 383 14.23 -11.52 -6.01
N SER A 384 13.73 -12.36 -6.90
CA SER A 384 14.39 -12.64 -8.20
C SER A 384 13.79 -11.80 -9.33
N PHE A 385 12.86 -10.90 -9.03
CA PHE A 385 12.17 -10.08 -10.02
C PHE A 385 13.16 -9.14 -10.73
N ASP A 386 13.06 -9.10 -12.06
CA ASP A 386 13.89 -8.26 -12.92
C ASP A 386 13.06 -7.75 -14.10
N ILE A 387 12.69 -6.48 -14.07
CA ILE A 387 11.88 -5.84 -15.12
C ILE A 387 12.60 -5.82 -16.47
N THR A 388 13.93 -5.83 -16.51
CA THR A 388 14.70 -5.78 -17.76
C THR A 388 14.53 -7.04 -18.60
N LYS A 389 14.05 -8.13 -17.98
CA LYS A 389 13.75 -9.40 -18.65
C LYS A 389 12.29 -9.51 -19.11
N LEU A 390 11.51 -8.44 -18.99
CA LEU A 390 10.14 -8.40 -19.46
C LEU A 390 10.09 -8.69 -20.96
N ARG A 391 9.36 -9.75 -21.34
CA ARG A 391 9.32 -10.22 -22.74
C ARG A 391 8.35 -9.45 -23.63
N TYR A 392 7.39 -8.76 -23.03
CA TYR A 392 6.31 -8.04 -23.72
C TYR A 392 6.04 -6.71 -23.01
N HIS A 393 6.26 -5.58 -23.68
CA HIS A 393 5.99 -4.26 -23.11
C HIS A 393 4.50 -3.90 -23.10
N LYS A 394 3.64 -4.74 -23.69
CA LYS A 394 2.19 -4.66 -23.51
C LYS A 394 1.65 -6.01 -23.05
N VAL A 395 1.29 -6.11 -21.79
CA VAL A 395 0.54 -7.23 -21.23
C VAL A 395 -0.93 -6.83 -21.16
N VAL A 396 -1.78 -7.51 -21.93
CA VAL A 396 -3.19 -7.17 -22.11
C VAL A 396 -4.07 -8.24 -21.48
N LEU A 397 -4.87 -7.84 -20.48
CA LEU A 397 -5.89 -8.68 -19.88
C LEU A 397 -7.14 -8.65 -20.77
N MET A 398 -7.46 -9.80 -21.38
CA MET A 398 -8.59 -9.96 -22.29
C MET A 398 -9.57 -10.99 -21.69
N THR A 399 -10.47 -10.51 -20.85
CA THR A 399 -11.49 -11.28 -20.12
C THR A 399 -12.89 -10.98 -20.64
N ASP A 400 -13.85 -11.86 -20.35
CA ASP A 400 -15.23 -11.67 -20.77
C ASP A 400 -15.89 -10.47 -20.04
N ALA A 401 -16.96 -9.95 -20.65
CA ALA A 401 -17.71 -8.79 -20.15
C ALA A 401 -18.84 -9.20 -19.17
N ASP A 402 -18.65 -10.33 -18.49
CA ASP A 402 -19.59 -10.90 -17.52
C ASP A 402 -19.02 -10.86 -16.09
N VAL A 403 -19.72 -11.53 -15.17
CA VAL A 403 -19.35 -11.59 -13.75
C VAL A 403 -18.08 -12.41 -13.51
N ASP A 404 -17.90 -13.50 -14.25
CA ASP A 404 -16.74 -14.39 -14.11
C ASP A 404 -15.46 -13.75 -14.69
N GLY A 405 -15.56 -13.09 -15.84
CA GLY A 405 -14.46 -12.31 -16.41
C GLY A 405 -14.07 -11.11 -15.55
N SER A 406 -15.05 -10.47 -14.90
CA SER A 406 -14.76 -9.43 -13.89
C SER A 406 -14.04 -9.99 -12.67
N HIS A 407 -14.36 -11.22 -12.25
CA HIS A 407 -13.69 -11.90 -11.15
C HIS A 407 -12.25 -12.29 -11.52
N ILE A 408 -12.03 -12.92 -12.67
CA ILE A 408 -10.67 -13.27 -13.15
C ILE A 408 -9.82 -12.02 -13.34
N ARG A 409 -10.38 -10.96 -13.92
CA ARG A 409 -9.70 -9.66 -14.06
C ARG A 409 -9.25 -9.13 -12.71
N THR A 410 -10.11 -9.20 -11.69
CA THR A 410 -9.78 -8.76 -10.34
C THR A 410 -8.63 -9.57 -9.74
N LEU A 411 -8.65 -10.90 -9.89
CA LEU A 411 -7.58 -11.78 -9.42
C LEU A 411 -6.24 -11.52 -10.14
N LEU A 412 -6.27 -11.29 -11.45
CA LEU A 412 -5.08 -10.94 -12.23
C LEU A 412 -4.52 -9.57 -11.82
N LEU A 413 -5.38 -8.55 -11.67
CA LEU A 413 -4.94 -7.24 -11.20
C LEU A 413 -4.26 -7.34 -9.83
N THR A 414 -4.78 -8.17 -8.94
CA THR A 414 -4.19 -8.44 -7.62
C THR A 414 -2.82 -9.09 -7.75
N LEU A 415 -2.68 -10.11 -8.60
CA LEU A 415 -1.39 -10.75 -8.88
C LEU A 415 -0.34 -9.74 -9.38
N PHE A 416 -0.69 -8.93 -10.38
CA PHE A 416 0.23 -7.92 -10.90
C PHE A 416 0.56 -6.85 -9.86
N TYR A 417 -0.43 -6.39 -9.09
CA TYR A 417 -0.24 -5.38 -8.06
C TYR A 417 0.65 -5.88 -6.91
N ARG A 418 0.40 -7.08 -6.40
CA ARG A 418 1.11 -7.65 -5.25
C ARG A 418 2.51 -8.16 -5.59
N HIS A 419 2.70 -8.73 -6.77
CA HIS A 419 3.92 -9.47 -7.07
C HIS A 419 4.70 -9.00 -8.30
N LEU A 420 4.09 -8.17 -9.16
CA LEU A 420 4.74 -7.60 -10.35
C LEU A 420 4.48 -6.07 -10.45
N PRO A 421 4.60 -5.30 -9.35
CA PRO A 421 4.16 -3.89 -9.32
C PRO A 421 4.87 -3.04 -10.38
N GLN A 422 6.16 -3.31 -10.64
CA GLN A 422 6.94 -2.60 -11.65
C GLN A 422 6.38 -2.75 -13.07
N VAL A 423 5.63 -3.81 -13.38
CA VAL A 423 4.94 -3.95 -14.68
C VAL A 423 3.83 -2.89 -14.81
N ILE A 424 3.14 -2.57 -13.72
CA ILE A 424 2.10 -1.53 -13.69
C ILE A 424 2.74 -0.14 -13.67
N GLU A 425 3.75 0.08 -12.84
CA GLU A 425 4.44 1.37 -12.68
C GLU A 425 5.11 1.84 -13.97
N ASN A 426 5.76 0.93 -14.71
CA ASN A 426 6.33 1.22 -16.03
C ASN A 426 5.25 1.26 -17.13
N GLY A 427 3.99 0.99 -16.78
CA GLY A 427 2.85 1.19 -17.65
C GLY A 427 2.69 0.14 -18.74
N HIS A 428 3.09 -1.10 -18.45
CA HIS A 428 3.01 -2.23 -19.37
C HIS A 428 1.72 -3.05 -19.25
N LEU A 429 0.88 -2.81 -18.24
CA LEU A 429 -0.37 -3.55 -18.04
C LEU A 429 -1.60 -2.81 -18.61
N TYR A 430 -2.40 -3.53 -19.39
CA TYR A 430 -3.57 -3.02 -20.09
C TYR A 430 -4.77 -3.97 -19.93
N ILE A 431 -5.98 -3.44 -20.09
CA ILE A 431 -7.23 -4.19 -20.14
C ILE A 431 -7.87 -3.96 -21.51
N ALA A 432 -8.21 -5.05 -22.21
CA ALA A 432 -8.93 -4.98 -23.47
C ALA A 432 -10.39 -4.53 -23.26
N GLN A 433 -10.96 -3.86 -24.26
CA GLN A 433 -12.37 -3.45 -24.25
C GLN A 433 -13.07 -4.03 -25.48
N PRO A 434 -13.56 -5.28 -25.41
CA PRO A 434 -14.36 -5.84 -26.49
C PRO A 434 -15.71 -5.10 -26.60
N PRO A 435 -16.37 -5.13 -27.77
CA PRO A 435 -17.68 -4.52 -27.96
C PRO A 435 -18.77 -5.30 -27.20
N LEU A 436 -19.79 -4.58 -26.72
CA LEU A 436 -20.95 -5.15 -26.05
C LEU A 436 -22.00 -5.66 -27.04
N TYR A 437 -22.12 -5.00 -28.19
CA TYR A 437 -23.10 -5.36 -29.22
C TYR A 437 -22.51 -5.28 -30.63
N ARG A 438 -23.09 -6.09 -31.51
CA ARG A 438 -22.92 -6.02 -32.96
C ARG A 438 -24.27 -5.69 -33.58
N ALA A 439 -24.37 -4.53 -34.22
CA ALA A 439 -25.55 -4.11 -34.95
C ALA A 439 -25.31 -4.26 -36.45
N GLN A 440 -26.23 -4.90 -37.16
CA GLN A 440 -26.12 -5.16 -38.59
C GLN A 440 -27.36 -4.66 -39.33
N LYS A 441 -27.14 -3.88 -40.40
CA LYS A 441 -28.19 -3.45 -41.35
C LYS A 441 -27.73 -3.76 -42.77
N GLY A 442 -28.29 -4.82 -43.37
CA GLY A 442 -27.81 -5.32 -44.66
C GLY A 442 -26.35 -5.80 -44.58
N LYS A 443 -25.45 -5.13 -45.32
CA LYS A 443 -24.00 -5.41 -45.33
C LYS A 443 -23.20 -4.56 -44.32
N GLU A 444 -23.79 -3.50 -43.77
CA GLU A 444 -23.11 -2.65 -42.80
C GLU A 444 -23.16 -3.28 -41.40
N VAL A 445 -21.99 -3.37 -40.77
CA VAL A 445 -21.81 -3.88 -39.40
C VAL A 445 -21.22 -2.76 -38.57
N THR A 446 -21.81 -2.51 -37.40
CA THR A 446 -21.35 -1.51 -36.44
C THR A 446 -21.19 -2.18 -35.07
N TYR A 447 -20.03 -2.00 -34.45
CA TYR A 447 -19.75 -2.48 -33.11
C TYR A 447 -19.99 -1.39 -32.09
N ILE A 448 -20.64 -1.74 -30.98
CA ILE A 448 -21.08 -0.81 -29.95
C ILE A 448 -20.36 -1.16 -28.65
N TYR A 449 -19.74 -0.18 -28.01
CA TYR A 449 -18.92 -0.39 -26.80
C TYR A 449 -19.62 0.12 -25.53
N LYS A 450 -20.66 0.93 -25.67
CA LYS A 450 -21.43 1.49 -24.55
C LYS A 450 -22.93 1.24 -24.72
N GLU A 451 -23.64 1.09 -23.62
CA GLU A 451 -25.08 0.81 -23.66
C GLU A 451 -25.87 2.04 -24.16
N GLU A 452 -25.42 3.26 -23.86
CA GLU A 452 -26.05 4.50 -24.32
C GLU A 452 -25.93 4.73 -25.84
N GLU A 453 -24.95 4.09 -26.49
CA GLU A 453 -24.76 4.17 -27.95
C GLU A 453 -25.78 3.29 -28.68
N LYS A 454 -26.23 2.21 -28.04
CA LYS A 454 -27.27 1.32 -28.59
C LYS A 454 -28.62 2.01 -28.69
N ASP A 455 -28.99 2.81 -27.69
CA ASP A 455 -30.29 3.49 -27.65
C ASP A 455 -30.43 4.60 -28.70
N LYS A 456 -29.30 5.04 -29.28
CA LYS A 456 -29.25 6.04 -30.35
C LYS A 456 -29.41 5.44 -31.76
N LEU A 457 -29.37 4.11 -31.89
CA LEU A 457 -29.50 3.45 -33.18
C LEU A 457 -30.97 3.30 -33.61
N PRO A 458 -31.27 3.44 -34.92
CA PRO A 458 -32.61 3.22 -35.44
C PRO A 458 -33.03 1.75 -35.24
N LYS A 459 -34.15 1.53 -34.55
CA LYS A 459 -34.64 0.19 -34.18
C LYS A 459 -35.22 -0.60 -35.36
N GLU A 460 -35.62 0.06 -36.45
CA GLU A 460 -36.24 -0.57 -37.62
C GLU A 460 -35.21 -1.15 -38.59
N GLY A 461 -35.28 -2.46 -38.82
CA GLY A 461 -34.48 -3.18 -39.83
C GLY A 461 -33.03 -3.49 -39.41
N MET A 462 -32.68 -3.32 -38.14
CA MET A 462 -31.33 -3.58 -37.60
C MET A 462 -31.32 -4.82 -36.71
N ASN A 463 -30.46 -5.80 -37.04
CA ASN A 463 -30.25 -6.98 -36.19
C ASN A 463 -29.16 -6.66 -35.17
N ILE A 464 -29.50 -6.66 -33.88
CA ILE A 464 -28.58 -6.36 -32.79
C ILE A 464 -28.29 -7.64 -32.01
N GLN A 465 -27.06 -8.12 -32.10
CA GLN A 465 -26.54 -9.24 -31.31
C GLN A 465 -25.77 -8.69 -30.11
N ARG A 466 -26.03 -9.21 -28.90
CA ARG A 466 -25.24 -8.94 -27.71
C ARG A 466 -24.16 -10.00 -27.58
N TYR A 467 -22.91 -9.60 -27.37
CA TYR A 467 -21.85 -10.54 -27.02
C TYR A 467 -21.90 -10.82 -25.52
N LYS A 468 -21.96 -12.10 -25.13
CA LYS A 468 -21.88 -12.51 -23.72
C LYS A 468 -20.46 -12.86 -23.30
N GLY A 469 -19.64 -13.35 -24.22
CA GLY A 469 -18.24 -13.68 -23.99
C GLY A 469 -17.43 -13.62 -25.27
N LEU A 470 -16.10 -13.55 -25.13
CA LEU A 470 -15.14 -13.46 -26.23
C LEU A 470 -15.18 -14.70 -27.13
N GLY A 471 -15.59 -15.85 -26.60
CA GLY A 471 -15.74 -17.09 -27.36
C GLY A 471 -16.88 -17.08 -28.40
N GLU A 472 -17.81 -16.12 -28.32
CA GLU A 472 -18.88 -15.95 -29.31
C GLU A 472 -18.42 -15.20 -30.57
N MET A 473 -17.25 -14.56 -30.51
CA MET A 473 -16.64 -13.85 -31.63
C MET A 473 -15.80 -14.81 -32.46
N ASN A 474 -15.97 -14.75 -33.79
CA ASN A 474 -15.06 -15.45 -34.67
C ASN A 474 -13.67 -14.74 -34.69
N PRO A 475 -12.61 -15.41 -35.19
CA PRO A 475 -11.26 -14.83 -35.17
C PRO A 475 -11.13 -13.47 -35.86
N GLU A 476 -11.86 -13.25 -36.95
CA GLU A 476 -11.85 -12.01 -37.73
C GLU A 476 -12.48 -10.85 -36.94
N GLN A 477 -13.63 -11.09 -36.31
CA GLN A 477 -14.31 -10.13 -35.44
C GLN A 477 -13.45 -9.75 -34.25
N LEU A 478 -12.81 -10.74 -33.61
CA LEU A 478 -11.95 -10.51 -32.46
C LEU A 478 -10.72 -9.67 -32.85
N TRP A 479 -10.14 -9.94 -34.02
CA TRP A 479 -9.07 -9.12 -34.59
C TRP A 479 -9.52 -7.68 -34.83
N GLU A 480 -10.57 -7.47 -35.61
CA GLU A 480 -11.04 -6.14 -36.03
C GLU A 480 -11.40 -5.22 -34.86
N THR A 481 -11.94 -5.80 -33.78
CA THR A 481 -12.50 -5.04 -32.66
C THR A 481 -11.55 -4.88 -31.48
N THR A 482 -10.82 -5.94 -31.13
CA THR A 482 -10.18 -6.04 -29.80
C THR A 482 -8.67 -6.21 -29.90
N MET A 483 -8.15 -6.82 -30.96
CA MET A 483 -6.72 -7.15 -31.07
C MET A 483 -5.94 -6.26 -32.05
N ASN A 484 -6.59 -5.72 -33.09
CA ASN A 484 -5.95 -4.89 -34.11
C ASN A 484 -5.51 -3.54 -33.52
N PRO A 485 -4.19 -3.22 -33.52
CA PRO A 485 -3.67 -1.96 -32.99
C PRO A 485 -4.26 -0.70 -33.61
N ALA A 486 -4.77 -0.76 -34.85
CA ALA A 486 -5.36 0.40 -35.54
C ALA A 486 -6.72 0.82 -34.97
N ASN A 487 -7.51 -0.14 -34.46
CA ASN A 487 -8.93 0.10 -34.14
C ASN A 487 -9.30 -0.22 -32.69
N ARG A 488 -8.48 -0.99 -31.98
CA ARG A 488 -8.79 -1.44 -30.62
C ARG A 488 -8.74 -0.32 -29.59
N VAL A 489 -9.47 -0.51 -28.49
CA VAL A 489 -9.39 0.34 -27.31
C VAL A 489 -8.82 -0.46 -26.15
N LEU A 490 -7.72 0.03 -25.58
CA LEU A 490 -7.09 -0.54 -24.38
C LEU A 490 -7.15 0.47 -23.25
N ARG A 491 -7.51 0.01 -22.05
CA ARG A 491 -7.36 0.82 -20.82
C ARG A 491 -6.02 0.50 -20.18
N LYS A 492 -5.17 1.52 -20.04
CA LYS A 492 -3.90 1.39 -19.31
C LYS A 492 -4.18 1.36 -17.81
N VAL A 493 -3.61 0.40 -17.10
CA VAL A 493 -3.72 0.32 -15.64
C VAL A 493 -2.66 1.22 -15.02
N VAL A 494 -3.07 2.04 -14.06
CA VAL A 494 -2.19 2.94 -13.29
C VAL A 494 -2.54 2.86 -11.81
N VAL A 495 -1.55 3.05 -10.95
CA VAL A 495 -1.74 3.15 -9.49
C VAL A 495 -1.64 4.64 -9.13
N GLU A 496 -2.79 5.28 -8.92
CA GLU A 496 -2.85 6.71 -8.54
C GLU A 496 -2.59 6.90 -7.03
N ASP A 497 -3.21 6.05 -6.21
CA ASP A 497 -3.04 6.02 -4.76
C ASP A 497 -2.74 4.58 -4.32
N ALA A 498 -1.49 4.32 -3.98
CA ALA A 498 -1.06 3.00 -3.56
C ALA A 498 -1.71 2.56 -2.24
N ALA A 499 -1.98 3.50 -1.31
CA ALA A 499 -2.55 3.16 -0.01
C ALA A 499 -4.04 2.80 -0.12
N GLU A 500 -4.80 3.52 -0.95
CA GLU A 500 -6.20 3.18 -1.18
C GLU A 500 -6.32 1.89 -2.03
N ALA A 501 -5.46 1.70 -3.03
CA ALA A 501 -5.42 0.45 -3.80
C ALA A 501 -5.14 -0.76 -2.91
N ASP A 502 -4.13 -0.66 -2.04
CA ASP A 502 -3.77 -1.68 -1.05
C ASP A 502 -4.95 -2.03 -0.13
N ARG A 503 -5.57 -1.00 0.46
CA ARG A 503 -6.77 -1.16 1.28
C ARG A 503 -7.92 -1.82 0.54
N LEU A 504 -8.15 -1.49 -0.74
CA LEU A 504 -9.23 -2.07 -1.53
C LEU A 504 -8.98 -3.54 -1.85
N PHE A 505 -7.74 -3.93 -2.18
CA PHE A 505 -7.39 -5.34 -2.38
C PHE A 505 -7.56 -6.14 -1.09
N ASP A 506 -7.12 -5.60 0.05
CA ASP A 506 -7.30 -6.24 1.35
C ASP A 506 -8.79 -6.42 1.71
N ILE A 507 -9.61 -5.36 1.59
CA ILE A 507 -11.06 -5.46 1.84
C ILE A 507 -11.75 -6.48 0.91
N LEU A 508 -11.42 -6.47 -0.38
CA LEU A 508 -12.14 -7.27 -1.38
C LEU A 508 -11.65 -8.72 -1.46
N LEU A 509 -10.36 -8.95 -1.20
CA LEU A 509 -9.72 -10.24 -1.44
C LEU A 509 -9.02 -10.82 -0.21
N GLY A 510 -8.81 -10.04 0.85
CA GLY A 510 -8.23 -10.46 2.12
C GLY A 510 -9.11 -11.41 2.93
N GLU A 511 -8.60 -11.89 4.06
CA GLU A 511 -9.19 -12.99 4.81
C GLU A 511 -10.51 -12.62 5.50
N GLU A 512 -10.61 -11.38 5.99
CA GLU A 512 -11.77 -10.91 6.75
C GLU A 512 -13.03 -10.77 5.90
N VAL A 513 -14.12 -11.39 6.36
CA VAL A 513 -15.42 -11.37 5.66
C VAL A 513 -16.20 -10.09 5.96
N GLU A 514 -16.09 -9.56 7.18
CA GLU A 514 -16.93 -8.46 7.66
C GLU A 514 -16.64 -7.12 6.94
N PRO A 515 -15.38 -6.70 6.74
CA PRO A 515 -15.08 -5.49 5.96
C PRO A 515 -15.58 -5.59 4.52
N ARG A 516 -15.43 -6.76 3.90
CA ARG A 516 -15.93 -7.05 2.55
C ARG A 516 -17.44 -6.92 2.47
N LYS A 517 -18.16 -7.51 3.43
CA LYS A 517 -19.61 -7.46 3.51
C LYS A 517 -20.10 -6.02 3.68
N ASN A 518 -19.49 -5.26 4.58
CA ASN A 518 -19.80 -3.84 4.78
C ASN A 518 -19.53 -3.02 3.52
N PHE A 519 -18.41 -3.28 2.83
CA PHE A 519 -18.09 -2.65 1.56
C PHE A 519 -19.17 -2.93 0.51
N ILE A 520 -19.54 -4.20 0.31
CA ILE A 520 -20.60 -4.60 -0.62
C ILE A 520 -21.94 -3.94 -0.25
N GLN A 521 -22.33 -3.95 1.03
CA GLN A 521 -23.58 -3.33 1.50
C GLN A 521 -23.60 -1.82 1.25
N SER A 522 -22.50 -1.12 1.56
CA SER A 522 -22.38 0.33 1.33
C SER A 522 -22.42 0.72 -0.15
N ARG A 523 -22.09 -0.22 -1.04
CA ARG A 523 -22.05 -0.05 -2.51
C ARG A 523 -23.21 -0.75 -3.23
N ALA A 524 -24.11 -1.39 -2.52
CA ALA A 524 -25.18 -2.21 -3.08
C ALA A 524 -26.09 -1.43 -4.05
N GLN A 525 -26.28 -0.13 -3.81
CA GLN A 525 -27.08 0.75 -4.67
C GLN A 525 -26.47 0.98 -6.08
N PHE A 526 -25.18 0.67 -6.28
CA PHE A 526 -24.51 0.81 -7.58
C PHE A 526 -24.59 -0.46 -8.43
N VAL A 527 -25.08 -1.57 -7.88
CA VAL A 527 -25.18 -2.86 -8.58
C VAL A 527 -26.48 -2.88 -9.38
N LYS A 528 -26.37 -2.77 -10.71
CA LYS A 528 -27.53 -2.84 -11.63
C LYS A 528 -27.88 -4.27 -12.07
N ASN A 529 -26.91 -5.19 -12.07
CA ASN A 529 -27.08 -6.58 -12.49
C ASN A 529 -26.50 -7.51 -11.41
N LEU A 530 -27.35 -8.33 -10.81
CA LEU A 530 -26.97 -9.48 -9.99
C LEU A 530 -27.29 -10.72 -10.81
N ASP A 531 -26.30 -11.58 -11.07
CA ASP A 531 -26.58 -12.97 -11.40
C ASP A 531 -27.06 -13.63 -10.10
N ILE A 532 -28.33 -14.05 -10.09
CA ILE A 532 -28.95 -14.80 -8.98
C ILE A 532 -28.80 -16.30 -9.27
#